data_AF-A0A847FDR2-F1
#
_entry.id   AF-A0A847FDR2-F1
#
_cell.length_a   1.000
_cell.length_b   1.000
_cell.length_c   1.000
_cell.angle_alpha   90.00
_cell.angle_beta   90.00
_cell.angle_gamma   90.00
#
_symmetry.space_group_name_H-M   'P 1'
#
loop_
_entity.id
_entity.type
_entity.pdbx_description
1 polymer ?
#
loop_
_entity_poly.entity_id
_entity_poly.type
_entity_poly.pdbx_seq_one_letter_code
_entity_poly.pdbx_strand_id
1 'polypeptide(L)'
;MITTVTVSTITAITAMSAEGIAGALGAVAVVMLILFLSIKELAGAGTSEVSGRISSFVTLPIIPLLIAFVVIVAIKVIEILG
;
A
#
# COMPACT_ATOMS: atom_id res chain seq x y z
N MET A 1 27.95 4.31 -0.43
CA MET A 1 27.00 3.94 0.64
C MET A 1 25.57 3.68 0.15
N ILE A 2 25.11 4.30 -0.96
CA ILE A 2 23.76 4.00 -1.49
C ILE A 2 23.57 2.52 -1.88
N THR A 3 24.59 1.90 -2.49
CA THR A 3 24.57 0.49 -2.92
C THR A 3 24.43 -0.47 -1.74
N THR A 4 25.08 -0.20 -0.61
CA THR A 4 24.96 -1.04 0.60
C THR A 4 23.57 -0.94 1.22
N VAL A 5 22.93 0.23 1.16
CA VAL A 5 21.55 0.42 1.61
C VAL A 5 20.58 -0.34 0.71
N THR A 6 20.71 -0.18 -0.61
CA THR A 6 19.85 -0.89 -1.57
C THR A 6 19.98 -2.41 -1.42
N VAL A 7 21.20 -2.95 -1.34
CA VAL A 7 21.41 -4.39 -1.15
C VAL A 7 20.81 -4.88 0.17
N SER A 8 21.00 -4.14 1.26
CA SER A 8 20.43 -4.51 2.57
C SER A 8 18.90 -4.53 2.55
N THR A 9 18.28 -3.50 1.95
CA THR A 9 16.81 -3.43 1.85
C THR A 9 16.22 -4.55 1.00
N ILE A 10 16.84 -4.87 -0.15
CA ILE A 10 16.38 -5.99 -0.99
C ILE A 10 16.53 -7.30 -0.23
N THR A 11 17.67 -7.52 0.43
CA THR A 11 17.92 -8.74 1.22
C THR A 11 16.87 -8.93 2.32
N ALA A 12 16.53 -7.87 3.05
CA ALA A 12 15.49 -7.92 4.07
C ALA A 12 14.11 -8.26 3.49
N ILE A 13 13.73 -7.64 2.37
CA ILE A 13 12.46 -7.93 1.69
C ILE A 13 12.42 -9.38 1.21
N THR A 14 13.51 -9.88 0.61
CA THR A 14 13.60 -11.29 0.17
C THR A 14 13.49 -12.26 1.34
N ALA A 15 14.14 -11.97 2.48
CA ALA A 15 14.02 -12.79 3.68
C ALA A 15 12.58 -12.85 4.20
N MET A 16 11.88 -11.70 4.27
CA MET A 16 10.46 -11.66 4.66
C MET A 16 9.55 -12.43 3.70
N SER A 17 9.93 -12.49 2.42
CA SER A 17 9.21 -13.25 1.40
C SER A 17 9.37 -14.75 1.58
N ALA A 18 10.59 -15.21 1.92
CA ALA A 18 10.90 -16.62 2.16
C ALA A 18 10.15 -17.19 3.38
N GLU A 19 9.92 -16.37 4.40
CA GLU A 19 9.13 -16.72 5.59
C GLU A 19 7.60 -16.68 5.35
N GLY A 20 7.15 -16.44 4.11
CA GLY A 20 5.72 -16.40 3.75
C GLY A 20 4.97 -15.16 4.25
N ILE A 21 5.64 -14.22 4.92
CA ILE A 21 5.04 -13.00 5.50
C ILE A 21 4.54 -12.05 4.40
N ALA A 22 5.12 -12.13 3.20
CA ALA A 22 4.72 -11.31 2.05
C ALA A 22 3.21 -11.40 1.74
N GLY A 23 2.59 -12.58 1.87
CA GLY A 23 1.15 -12.74 1.66
C GLY A 23 0.31 -12.01 2.71
N ALA A 24 0.69 -12.10 3.98
CA ALA A 24 0.02 -11.41 5.08
C ALA A 24 0.15 -9.89 4.97
N LEU A 25 1.35 -9.39 4.62
CA LEU A 25 1.60 -7.97 4.34
C LEU A 25 0.74 -7.46 3.18
N GLY A 26 0.59 -8.25 2.11
CA GLY A 26 -0.31 -7.93 1.01
C GLY A 26 -1.75 -7.75 1.49
N ALA A 27 -2.28 -8.70 2.26
CA ALA A 27 -3.64 -8.62 2.83
C ALA A 27 -3.82 -7.38 3.72
N VAL A 28 -2.85 -7.10 4.60
CA VAL A 28 -2.86 -5.91 5.46
C VAL A 28 -2.84 -4.62 4.63
N ALA A 29 -2.05 -4.57 3.55
CA ALA A 29 -1.99 -3.43 2.66
C ALA A 29 -3.35 -3.16 2.00
N VAL A 30 -4.08 -4.20 1.58
CA VAL A 30 -5.43 -4.04 1.01
C VAL A 30 -6.40 -3.50 2.06
N VAL A 31 -6.39 -4.04 3.28
CA VAL A 31 -7.26 -3.55 4.37
C VAL A 31 -6.97 -2.08 4.67
N MET A 32 -5.69 -1.68 4.75
CA MET A 32 -5.30 -0.30 4.99
C MET A 32 -5.70 0.63 3.83
N LEU A 33 -5.58 0.16 2.58
CA LEU A 33 -6.05 0.91 1.42
C LEU A 33 -7.56 1.18 1.54
N ILE A 34 -8.36 0.17 1.86
CA ILE A 34 -9.83 0.30 2.01
C ILE A 34 -10.16 1.29 3.13
N LEU A 35 -9.49 1.19 4.27
CA LEU A 35 -9.70 2.10 5.40
C LEU A 35 -9.37 3.55 5.01
N PHE A 36 -8.21 3.79 4.40
CA PHE A 36 -7.83 5.15 4.01
C PHE A 36 -8.72 5.73 2.92
N LEU A 37 -9.13 4.93 1.94
CA LEU A 37 -10.12 5.37 0.95
C LEU A 37 -11.44 5.75 1.63
N SER A 38 -11.94 4.90 2.54
CA SER A 38 -13.19 5.17 3.28
C SER A 38 -13.09 6.46 4.10
N ILE A 39 -11.97 6.69 4.79
CA ILE A 39 -11.72 7.93 5.55
C ILE A 39 -11.65 9.14 4.61
N LYS A 40 -11.01 9.01 3.44
CA LYS A 40 -10.89 10.10 2.46
C LYS A 40 -12.27 10.48 1.90
N GLU A 41 -13.10 9.50 1.54
CA GLU A 41 -14.46 9.74 1.05
C GLU A 41 -15.35 10.34 2.15
N LEU A 42 -15.26 9.84 3.39
CA LEU A 42 -16.00 10.38 4.53
C LEU A 42 -15.55 11.82 4.88
N ALA A 43 -14.25 12.09 4.83
CA ALA A 43 -13.73 13.44 5.00
C ALA A 43 -14.24 14.35 3.88
N GLY A 44 -14.20 13.91 2.62
CA GLY A 44 -14.72 14.68 1.47
C GLY A 44 -16.22 15.00 1.54
N ALA A 45 -17.02 14.16 2.23
CA ALA A 45 -18.44 14.43 2.46
C ALA A 45 -18.71 15.50 3.54
N GLY A 46 -17.74 15.79 4.41
CA GLY A 46 -17.85 16.82 5.44
C GLY A 46 -17.59 18.22 4.87
N THR A 47 -18.46 19.19 5.19
CA THR A 47 -18.38 20.57 4.68
C THR A 47 -17.41 21.49 5.44
N SER A 48 -16.56 20.96 6.33
CA SER A 48 -15.69 21.77 7.20
C SER A 48 -14.24 21.90 6.69
N GLU A 49 -13.58 23.02 7.01
CA GLU A 49 -12.17 23.29 6.63
C GLU A 49 -11.17 22.24 7.15
N VAL A 50 -11.53 21.55 8.24
CA VAL A 50 -10.74 20.44 8.82
C VAL A 50 -10.80 19.19 7.92
N SER A 51 -11.92 18.98 7.23
CA SER A 51 -12.09 17.87 6.28
C SER A 51 -11.15 18.00 5.07
N GLY A 52 -10.91 19.23 4.59
CA GLY A 52 -9.95 19.49 3.50
C GLY A 52 -8.51 19.12 3.86
N ARG A 53 -8.08 19.37 5.10
CA ARG A 53 -6.72 19.00 5.56
C ARG A 53 -6.56 17.50 5.73
N ILE A 54 -7.57 16.81 6.27
CA ILE A 54 -7.59 15.35 6.42
C ILE A 54 -7.54 14.66 5.06
N SER A 55 -8.30 15.15 4.07
CA SER A 55 -8.27 14.63 2.71
C SER A 55 -6.85 14.68 2.10
N SER A 56 -6.11 15.78 2.28
CA SER A 56 -4.74 15.88 1.76
C SER A 56 -3.75 14.95 2.47
N PHE A 57 -3.88 14.77 3.79
CA PHE A 57 -2.97 13.94 4.58
C PHE A 57 -3.17 12.46 4.31
N VAL A 58 -4.42 12.03 4.14
CA VAL A 58 -4.79 10.64 3.81
C VAL A 58 -4.42 10.31 2.36
N THR A 59 -4.33 11.29 1.47
CA THR A 59 -3.90 11.07 0.07
C THR A 59 -2.44 10.63 -0.05
N LEU A 60 -1.56 11.07 0.86
CA LEU A 60 -0.13 10.74 0.83
C LEU A 60 0.15 9.22 0.96
N PRO A 61 -0.44 8.47 1.91
CA PRO A 61 -0.30 7.02 1.98
C PRO A 61 -1.17 6.24 0.98
N ILE A 62 -2.26 6.81 0.44
CA ILE A 62 -3.12 6.13 -0.53
C ILE A 62 -2.37 5.77 -1.80
N ILE A 63 -1.57 6.70 -2.36
CA ILE A 63 -0.87 6.48 -3.63
C ILE A 63 0.06 5.23 -3.59
N PRO A 64 1.02 5.12 -2.64
CA PRO A 64 1.88 3.94 -2.59
C PRO A 64 1.11 2.64 -2.28
N LEU A 65 0.08 2.68 -1.43
CA LEU A 65 -0.77 1.52 -1.16
C LEU A 65 -1.56 1.07 -2.39
N LEU A 66 -2.05 2.03 -3.19
CA LEU A 66 -2.81 1.75 -4.41
C LEU A 66 -1.90 1.10 -5.46
N ILE A 67 -0.68 1.60 -5.62
CA ILE A 67 0.33 1.01 -6.49
C ILE A 67 0.62 -0.43 -6.06
N ALA A 68 0.85 -0.67 -4.76
CA ALA A 68 1.08 -2.01 -4.24
C ALA A 68 -0.11 -2.94 -4.54
N PHE A 69 -1.34 -2.50 -4.31
CA PHE A 69 -2.55 -3.27 -4.61
C PHE A 69 -2.64 -3.64 -6.09
N VAL A 70 -2.45 -2.68 -6.99
CA VAL A 70 -2.50 -2.92 -8.44
C VAL A 70 -1.43 -3.92 -8.87
N VAL A 71 -0.20 -3.81 -8.36
CA VAL A 71 0.89 -4.74 -8.68
C VAL A 71 0.59 -6.14 -8.16
N ILE A 72 0.09 -6.28 -6.93
CA ILE A 72 -0.28 -7.58 -6.34
C ILE A 72 -1.37 -8.24 -7.20
N VAL A 73 -2.42 -7.50 -7.56
CA VAL A 73 -3.52 -8.02 -8.37
C VAL A 73 -3.03 -8.40 -9.77
N ALA A 74 -2.20 -7.57 -10.41
CA ALA A 74 -1.66 -7.85 -11.74
C ALA A 74 -0.83 -9.14 -11.75
N ILE A 75 0.06 -9.33 -10.77
CA ILE A 75 0.85 -10.56 -10.64
C ILE A 75 -0.07 -11.77 -10.44
N LYS A 76 -1.08 -11.66 -9.57
CA LYS A 76 -2.03 -12.76 -9.33
C LYS A 76 -2.86 -13.10 -10.56
N VAL A 77 -3.27 -12.11 -11.34
CA VAL A 77 -3.98 -12.33 -12.60
C VAL A 77 -3.09 -13.04 -13.62
N ILE A 78 -1.83 -12.61 -13.77
CA ILE A 78 -0.85 -13.26 -14.65
C ILE A 78 -0.62 -14.71 -14.24
N GLU A 79 -0.47 -14.98 -12.94
CA GLU A 79 -0.30 -16.33 -12.38
C GLU A 79 -1.49 -17.25 -12.63
N ILE A 80 -2.70 -16.70 -12.74
CA ILE A 80 -3.91 -17.49 -13.02
C ILE A 80 -4.11 -17.71 -14.54
N LEU A 81 -3.69 -16.75 -15.36
CA LEU A 81 -3.90 -16.77 -16.81
C LEU A 81 -2.78 -17.45 -17.61
N GLY A 82 -1.57 -17.57 -17.04
CA GLY A 82 -0.41 -18.23 -17.64
C GLY A 82 -0.12 -19.59 -17.01
#